data_AF-A0A936UKX6-F1
#
_entry.id   AF-A0A936UKX6-F1
#
_cell.length_a   1.000
_cell.length_b   1.000
_cell.length_c   1.000
_cell.angle_alpha   90.00
_cell.angle_beta   90.00
_cell.angle_gamma   90.00
#
_symmetry.space_group_name_H-M   'P 1'
#
loop_
_entity.id
_entity.type
_entity.pdbx_description
1 polymer ?
#
loop_
_entity_poly.entity_id
_entity_poly.type
_entity_poly.pdbx_seq_one_letter_code
_entity_poly.pdbx_strand_id
1 'polypeptide(L)'
;MFIGSEMFYNLRVNKPSGDLTLNNPVRVQNNVDFLSGHVFTSAANLLTIVSGATATNMNNASYVNGPVERLGSATLLTFPVGKLGHYRPISLLDMAGTTSATGFISEYFNSSTFADIGAAHQPVLDHVSDCEYWTMNRNGVGSPNARIQLTWEDPVSCGVTEVETLLTAYWDEVGGQDG
;
A
#
# COMPACT_ATOMS: atom_id res chain seq x y z
N MET A 1 -9.61 -19.15 24.23
CA MET A 1 -8.96 -17.91 23.77
C MET A 1 -9.72 -17.45 22.54
N PHE A 2 -10.55 -16.42 22.66
CA PHE A 2 -11.24 -15.86 21.51
C PHE A 2 -10.27 -14.92 20.80
N ILE A 3 -9.69 -15.36 19.69
CA ILE A 3 -8.98 -14.47 18.77
C ILE A 3 -10.03 -13.76 17.89
N GLY A 4 -10.78 -12.83 18.48
CA GLY A 4 -11.73 -12.00 17.72
C GLY A 4 -10.95 -10.89 17.03
N SER A 5 -10.97 -10.84 15.70
CA SER A 5 -10.60 -9.62 14.99
C SER A 5 -11.58 -8.51 15.35
N GLU A 6 -11.08 -7.32 15.68
CA GLU A 6 -11.93 -6.18 15.96
C GLU A 6 -12.55 -5.72 14.63
N MET A 7 -13.88 -5.68 14.56
CA MET A 7 -14.60 -5.25 13.37
C MET A 7 -15.37 -3.97 13.65
N PHE A 8 -15.11 -2.93 12.87
CA PHE A 8 -15.84 -1.67 12.91
C PHE A 8 -16.62 -1.46 11.63
N TYR A 9 -17.81 -0.87 11.75
CA TYR A 9 -18.53 -0.41 10.57
C TYR A 9 -17.82 0.80 9.95
N ASN A 10 -17.55 1.84 10.75
CA ASN A 10 -16.73 2.99 10.38
C ASN A 10 -15.59 3.16 11.37
N LEU A 11 -14.42 3.58 10.88
CA LEU A 11 -13.29 4.02 11.68
C LEU A 11 -12.95 5.46 11.28
N ARG A 12 -12.81 6.36 12.26
CA ARG A 12 -12.31 7.72 12.02
C ARG A 12 -11.03 7.93 12.82
N VAL A 13 -9.99 8.36 12.12
CA VAL A 13 -8.70 8.74 12.69
C VAL A 13 -8.65 10.26 12.74
N ASN A 14 -8.75 10.82 13.94
CA ASN A 14 -8.66 12.27 14.17
C ASN A 14 -7.77 12.53 15.38
N LYS A 15 -6.47 12.37 15.16
CA LYS A 15 -5.40 12.61 16.13
C LYS A 15 -4.53 13.76 15.62
N PRO A 16 -4.91 15.03 15.86
CA PRO A 16 -4.09 16.17 15.45
C PRO A 16 -2.75 16.21 16.21
N SER A 17 -2.62 15.43 17.29
CA SER A 17 -1.37 15.14 17.97
C SER A 17 -1.24 13.64 18.29
N GLY A 18 -0.03 13.13 18.09
CA GLY A 18 0.29 11.70 18.21
C GLY A 18 -0.40 10.83 17.17
N ASP A 19 -0.19 9.51 17.28
CA ASP A 19 -0.62 8.55 16.27
C ASP A 19 -1.45 7.41 16.86
N LEU A 20 -2.21 6.72 16.00
CA LEU A 20 -2.96 5.53 16.36
C LEU A 20 -2.08 4.31 16.11
N THR A 21 -1.79 3.51 17.13
CA THR A 21 -1.10 2.22 16.96
C THR A 21 -2.10 1.08 17.12
N LEU A 22 -2.16 0.19 16.14
CA LEU A 22 -2.96 -1.02 16.25
C LEU A 22 -2.21 -2.10 17.03
N ASN A 23 -2.79 -2.53 18.15
CA ASN A 23 -2.27 -3.62 18.98
C ASN A 23 -2.96 -4.97 18.73
N ASN A 24 -4.00 -4.96 17.89
CA ASN A 24 -4.71 -6.13 17.38
C ASN A 24 -5.09 -5.89 15.91
N PRO A 25 -5.37 -6.94 15.12
CA PRO A 25 -5.97 -6.78 13.80
C PRO A 25 -7.33 -6.08 13.85
N VAL A 26 -7.51 -5.11 12.96
CA VAL A 26 -8.75 -4.32 12.81
C VAL A 26 -9.30 -4.46 11.40
N ARG A 27 -10.60 -4.75 11.27
CA ARG A 27 -11.31 -4.79 9.99
C ARG A 27 -12.35 -3.68 9.93
N VAL A 28 -12.46 -3.00 8.78
CA VAL A 28 -13.43 -1.92 8.59
C VAL A 28 -14.35 -2.21 7.41
N GLN A 29 -15.66 -2.11 7.65
CA GLN A 29 -16.71 -2.58 6.73
C GLN A 29 -17.28 -1.53 5.78
N ASN A 30 -17.22 -0.25 6.14
CA ASN A 30 -17.82 0.83 5.35
C ASN A 30 -16.82 1.94 5.02
N ASN A 31 -16.27 2.64 6.00
CA ASN A 31 -15.31 3.72 5.73
C ASN A 31 -14.21 3.81 6.79
N VAL A 32 -12.97 4.02 6.34
CA VAL A 32 -11.87 4.55 7.15
C VAL A 32 -11.63 6.02 6.78
N ASP A 33 -11.94 6.92 7.70
CA ASP A 33 -11.79 8.36 7.52
C ASP A 33 -10.51 8.88 8.18
N PHE A 34 -9.52 9.28 7.37
CA PHE A 34 -8.18 9.74 7.77
C PHE A 34 -8.13 11.27 7.89
N LEU A 35 -8.61 11.84 9.00
CA LEU A 35 -8.67 13.29 9.17
C LEU A 35 -7.35 13.89 9.69
N SER A 36 -6.71 13.24 10.66
CA SER A 36 -5.40 13.64 11.20
C SER A 36 -4.73 12.51 11.98
N GLY A 37 -3.41 12.45 11.93
CA GLY A 37 -2.58 11.44 12.59
C GLY A 37 -2.44 10.16 11.75
N HIS A 38 -1.36 9.42 11.98
CA HIS A 38 -1.05 8.21 11.23
C HIS A 38 -1.60 6.97 11.94
N VAL A 39 -1.89 5.92 11.17
CA VAL A 39 -2.23 4.59 11.70
C VAL A 39 -1.02 3.69 11.57
N PHE A 40 -0.37 3.38 12.68
CA PHE A 40 0.73 2.43 12.75
C PHE A 40 0.19 1.00 12.79
N THR A 41 0.62 0.20 11.82
CA THR A 41 0.23 -1.20 11.66
C THR A 41 1.46 -2.10 11.57
N SER A 42 1.25 -3.40 11.68
CA SER A 42 2.29 -4.42 11.47
C SER A 42 1.67 -5.64 10.80
N ALA A 43 2.52 -6.58 10.36
CA ALA A 43 2.04 -7.85 9.81
C ALA A 43 1.16 -8.64 10.80
N ALA A 44 1.38 -8.48 12.11
CA ALA A 44 0.57 -9.11 13.15
C ALA A 44 -0.70 -8.32 13.49
N ASN A 45 -0.67 -6.99 13.38
CA ASN A 45 -1.76 -6.08 13.74
C ASN A 45 -2.14 -5.22 12.53
N LEU A 46 -2.80 -5.87 11.59
CA LEU A 46 -3.12 -5.29 10.29
C LEU A 46 -4.40 -4.46 10.34
N LEU A 47 -4.43 -3.37 9.59
CA LEU A 47 -5.68 -2.73 9.18
C LEU A 47 -6.17 -3.39 7.89
N THR A 48 -7.34 -4.01 7.94
CA THR A 48 -8.00 -4.60 6.76
C THR A 48 -9.21 -3.76 6.37
N ILE A 49 -9.17 -3.16 5.19
CA ILE A 49 -10.31 -2.47 4.57
C ILE A 49 -11.03 -3.49 3.69
N VAL A 50 -12.22 -3.94 4.11
CA VAL A 50 -12.91 -5.05 3.43
C VAL A 50 -13.49 -4.62 2.08
N SER A 51 -13.92 -5.59 1.28
CA SER A 51 -14.52 -5.36 -0.03
C SER A 51 -15.73 -4.41 0.05
N GLY A 52 -15.71 -3.38 -0.79
CA GLY A 52 -16.75 -2.34 -0.84
C GLY A 52 -16.56 -1.19 0.17
N ALA A 53 -15.68 -1.33 1.16
CA ALA A 53 -15.36 -0.25 2.07
C ALA A 53 -14.46 0.80 1.39
N THR A 54 -14.52 2.05 1.85
CA THR A 54 -13.73 3.17 1.35
C THR A 54 -12.67 3.62 2.35
N ALA A 55 -11.67 4.34 1.84
CA ALA A 55 -10.76 5.15 2.64
C ALA A 55 -10.90 6.60 2.16
N THR A 56 -11.11 7.55 3.07
CA THR A 56 -11.33 8.96 2.74
C THR A 56 -10.38 9.88 3.50
N ASN A 57 -10.15 11.08 2.96
CA ASN A 57 -9.35 12.16 3.56
C ASN A 57 -7.84 11.90 3.74
N MET A 58 -7.30 10.83 3.17
CA MET A 58 -5.86 10.55 3.23
C MET A 58 -5.02 11.67 2.62
N ASN A 59 -3.92 12.01 3.29
CA ASN A 59 -2.96 13.02 2.88
C ASN A 59 -1.66 12.87 3.70
N ASN A 60 -0.67 13.74 3.49
CA ASN A 60 0.62 13.72 4.21
C ASN A 60 0.49 13.78 5.75
N ALA A 61 -0.62 14.30 6.29
CA ALA A 61 -0.90 14.34 7.73
C ALA A 61 -1.74 13.14 8.24
N SER A 62 -2.23 12.25 7.38
CA SER A 62 -2.97 11.05 7.80
C SER A 62 -2.96 9.96 6.73
N TYR A 63 -2.32 8.84 7.07
CA TYR A 63 -2.15 7.64 6.24
C TYR A 63 -1.82 6.43 7.13
N VAL A 64 -1.74 5.23 6.55
CA VAL A 64 -1.25 4.03 7.24
C VAL A 64 0.26 3.95 7.15
N ASN A 65 0.93 3.97 8.30
CA ASN A 65 2.38 3.75 8.43
C ASN A 65 2.64 2.28 8.79
N GLY A 66 2.91 1.46 7.78
CA GLY A 66 3.01 0.01 7.89
C GLY A 66 2.12 -0.68 6.85
N PRO A 67 1.97 -2.01 6.93
CA PRO A 67 1.18 -2.76 5.98
C PRO A 67 -0.33 -2.51 6.15
N VAL A 68 -1.06 -2.43 5.05
CA VAL A 68 -2.53 -2.38 5.01
C VAL A 68 -3.05 -3.45 4.05
N GLU A 69 -4.13 -4.12 4.46
CA GLU A 69 -4.84 -5.04 3.58
C GLU A 69 -6.06 -4.37 2.97
N ARG A 70 -6.27 -4.58 1.67
CA ARG A 70 -7.55 -4.31 1.04
C ARG A 70 -8.10 -5.57 0.40
N LEU A 71 -9.36 -5.86 0.69
CA LEU A 71 -10.10 -6.93 0.06
C LEU A 71 -10.97 -6.36 -1.06
N GLY A 72 -11.19 -7.15 -2.10
CA GLY A 72 -12.28 -6.94 -3.05
C GLY A 72 -11.88 -7.08 -4.51
N SER A 73 -12.88 -6.77 -5.33
CA SER A 73 -12.81 -6.67 -6.78
C SER A 73 -13.20 -5.26 -7.17
N ALA A 74 -12.35 -4.53 -7.88
CA ALA A 74 -12.66 -3.17 -8.30
C ALA A 74 -11.90 -2.81 -9.58
N THR A 75 -12.45 -1.83 -10.32
CA THR A 75 -11.71 -1.13 -11.39
C THR A 75 -10.53 -0.34 -10.82
N LEU A 76 -10.67 0.14 -9.58
CA LEU A 76 -9.64 0.87 -8.85
C LEU A 76 -9.67 0.47 -7.37
N LEU A 77 -8.53 0.01 -6.84
CA LEU A 77 -8.34 -0.26 -5.41
C LEU A 77 -7.07 0.43 -4.92
N THR A 78 -7.24 1.53 -4.18
CA THR A 78 -6.13 2.36 -3.67
C THR A 78 -5.77 2.01 -2.23
N PHE A 79 -4.49 1.83 -1.94
CA PHE A 79 -3.94 1.49 -0.63
C PHE A 79 -3.44 2.76 0.06
N PRO A 80 -3.98 3.12 1.24
CA PRO A 80 -3.70 4.41 1.88
C PRO A 80 -2.37 4.40 2.67
N VAL A 81 -1.25 4.04 2.05
CA VAL A 81 0.05 3.87 2.71
C VAL A 81 0.93 5.12 2.64
N GLY A 82 1.84 5.24 3.60
CA GLY A 82 2.85 6.31 3.64
C GLY A 82 3.91 6.07 4.70
N LYS A 83 4.97 6.88 4.68
CA LYS A 83 6.11 6.80 5.61
C LYS A 83 6.77 8.18 5.72
N LEU A 84 7.29 8.51 6.90
CA LEU A 84 8.06 9.75 7.16
C LEU A 84 7.38 11.06 6.72
N GLY A 85 6.06 11.13 6.83
CA GLY A 85 5.27 12.32 6.47
C GLY A 85 4.84 12.38 5.00
N HIS A 86 5.18 11.36 4.21
CA HIS A 86 4.83 11.27 2.80
C HIS A 86 3.71 10.25 2.59
N TYR A 87 2.55 10.73 2.15
CA TYR A 87 1.48 9.87 1.65
C TYR A 87 1.83 9.43 0.23
N ARG A 88 1.90 8.11 0.05
CA ARG A 88 2.43 7.46 -1.15
C ARG A 88 1.54 6.30 -1.53
N PRO A 89 0.30 6.58 -1.98
CA PRO A 89 -0.61 5.51 -2.32
C PRO A 89 -0.12 4.71 -3.51
N ILE A 90 -0.41 3.43 -3.47
CA ILE A 90 -0.34 2.51 -4.61
C ILE A 90 -1.76 2.07 -4.94
N SER A 91 -2.04 1.87 -6.23
CA SER A 91 -3.36 1.42 -6.68
C SER A 91 -3.27 0.19 -7.57
N LEU A 92 -4.25 -0.71 -7.42
CA LEU A 92 -4.53 -1.76 -8.39
C LEU A 92 -5.64 -1.29 -9.33
N LEU A 93 -5.43 -1.47 -10.62
CA LEU A 93 -6.34 -1.10 -11.69
C LEU A 93 -6.81 -2.33 -12.47
N ASP A 94 -8.03 -2.26 -12.99
CA ASP A 94 -8.63 -3.25 -13.90
C ASP A 94 -8.45 -4.69 -13.44
N MET A 95 -8.81 -4.93 -12.17
CA MET A 95 -8.63 -6.21 -11.53
C MET A 95 -9.55 -7.27 -12.18
N ALA A 96 -8.96 -8.41 -12.56
CA ALA A 96 -9.64 -9.56 -13.14
C ALA A 96 -9.37 -10.82 -12.32
N GLY A 97 -10.29 -11.79 -12.36
CA GLY A 97 -10.17 -13.04 -11.61
C GLY A 97 -10.30 -12.88 -10.09
N THR A 98 -10.96 -11.80 -9.64
CA THR A 98 -11.06 -11.39 -8.23
C THR A 98 -12.45 -11.65 -7.67
N THR A 99 -12.53 -11.86 -6.35
CA THR A 99 -13.78 -11.95 -5.59
C THR A 99 -13.76 -10.94 -4.43
N SER A 100 -14.85 -10.84 -3.67
CA SER A 100 -14.89 -10.05 -2.44
C SER A 100 -13.90 -10.53 -1.34
N ALA A 101 -13.40 -11.77 -1.46
CA ALA A 101 -12.41 -12.36 -0.56
C ALA A 101 -10.97 -12.34 -1.14
N THR A 102 -10.78 -11.81 -2.35
CA THR A 102 -9.44 -11.59 -2.89
C THR A 102 -8.83 -10.40 -2.15
N GLY A 103 -7.68 -10.61 -1.52
CA GLY A 103 -7.00 -9.57 -0.77
C GLY A 103 -5.58 -9.33 -1.25
N PHE A 104 -5.12 -8.13 -0.95
CA PHE A 104 -3.75 -7.69 -1.20
C PHE A 104 -3.27 -6.91 0.01
N ILE A 105 -2.00 -7.09 0.34
CA ILE A 105 -1.30 -6.34 1.38
C ILE A 105 -0.28 -5.46 0.70
N SER A 106 -0.25 -4.19 1.09
CA SER A 106 0.77 -3.26 0.63
C SER A 106 1.36 -2.46 1.77
N GLU A 107 2.64 -2.15 1.64
CA GLU A 107 3.38 -1.21 2.48
C GLU A 107 4.27 -0.33 1.60
N TYR A 108 4.45 0.92 2.01
CA TYR A 108 5.38 1.86 1.40
C TYR A 108 6.64 2.00 2.25
N PHE A 109 7.79 2.03 1.58
CA PHE A 109 9.10 2.19 2.17
C PHE A 109 9.77 3.42 1.58
N ASN A 110 10.11 4.39 2.44
CA ASN A 110 10.98 5.51 2.09
C ASN A 110 12.41 5.14 2.49
N SER A 111 12.97 4.17 1.78
CA SER A 111 14.31 3.60 2.02
C SER A 111 14.95 3.13 0.72
N SER A 112 16.24 2.82 0.81
CA SER A 112 17.03 2.37 -0.33
C SER A 112 16.60 0.99 -0.83
N THR A 113 16.01 0.97 -2.03
CA THR A 113 15.69 -0.26 -2.75
C THR A 113 16.94 -1.12 -2.94
N PHE A 114 18.12 -0.50 -3.16
CA PHE A 114 19.35 -1.24 -3.39
C PHE A 114 19.88 -1.91 -2.12
N ALA A 115 19.70 -1.28 -0.98
CA ALA A 115 20.05 -1.86 0.31
C ALA A 115 19.08 -2.98 0.73
N ASP A 116 17.79 -2.80 0.47
CA ASP A 116 16.73 -3.68 0.98
C ASP A 116 16.42 -4.86 0.05
N ILE A 117 16.50 -4.66 -1.27
CA ILE A 117 16.12 -5.64 -2.32
C ILE A 117 17.31 -6.00 -3.22
N GLY A 118 18.22 -5.04 -3.44
CA GLY A 118 19.39 -5.19 -4.31
C GLY A 118 19.34 -4.27 -5.53
N ALA A 119 20.51 -4.00 -6.11
CA ALA A 119 20.65 -3.05 -7.22
C ALA A 119 20.43 -3.65 -8.63
N ALA A 120 20.26 -4.97 -8.73
CA ALA A 120 20.14 -5.65 -10.02
C ALA A 120 18.80 -5.32 -10.69
N HIS A 121 18.86 -4.91 -11.96
CA HIS A 121 17.69 -4.59 -12.78
C HIS A 121 17.93 -5.00 -14.25
N GLN A 122 16.83 -5.14 -15.00
CA GLN A 122 16.88 -5.49 -16.42
C GLN A 122 17.62 -4.40 -17.22
N PRO A 123 18.43 -4.74 -18.25
CA PRO A 123 19.18 -3.75 -19.05
C PRO A 123 18.32 -2.71 -19.79
N VAL A 124 17.02 -2.95 -19.93
CA VAL A 124 16.07 -1.99 -20.52
C VAL A 124 15.74 -0.83 -19.57
N LEU A 125 15.96 -1.03 -18.27
CA LEU A 125 15.84 0.01 -17.27
C LEU A 125 17.18 0.72 -17.16
N ASP A 126 17.18 2.04 -17.38
CA ASP A 126 18.37 2.87 -17.21
C ASP A 126 18.74 3.00 -15.72
N HIS A 127 17.73 3.23 -14.87
CA HIS A 127 17.84 3.29 -13.42
C HIS A 127 16.55 2.81 -12.74
N VAL A 128 16.68 2.33 -11.50
CA VAL A 128 15.55 2.05 -10.59
C VAL A 128 15.67 2.99 -9.39
N SER A 129 14.54 3.45 -8.85
CA SER A 129 14.53 4.31 -7.65
C SER A 129 15.26 3.64 -6.49
N ASP A 130 16.21 4.37 -5.91
CA ASP A 130 16.93 3.99 -4.69
C ASP A 130 16.49 4.83 -3.47
N CYS A 131 15.37 5.55 -3.57
CA CYS A 131 14.85 6.37 -2.47
C CYS A 131 13.59 5.78 -1.85
N GLU A 132 12.87 4.97 -2.62
CA GLU A 132 11.59 4.41 -2.19
C GLU A 132 11.16 3.20 -3.02
N TYR A 133 10.34 2.36 -2.40
CA TYR A 133 9.64 1.27 -3.05
C TYR A 133 8.33 0.92 -2.33
N TRP A 134 7.52 0.08 -2.96
CA TRP A 134 6.32 -0.49 -2.39
C TRP A 134 6.40 -2.01 -2.43
N THR A 135 5.81 -2.66 -1.43
CA THR A 135 5.49 -4.08 -1.53
C THR A 135 4.02 -4.23 -1.92
N MET A 136 3.72 -5.29 -2.70
CA MET A 136 2.37 -5.66 -3.09
C MET A 136 2.26 -7.18 -3.08
N ASN A 137 1.69 -7.73 -2.02
CA ASN A 137 1.57 -9.16 -1.80
C ASN A 137 0.12 -9.60 -1.91
N ARG A 138 -0.14 -10.68 -2.65
CA ARG A 138 -1.47 -11.30 -2.67
C ARG A 138 -1.73 -11.97 -1.33
N ASN A 139 -2.88 -11.71 -0.73
CA ASN A 139 -3.31 -12.32 0.52
C ASN A 139 -4.81 -12.64 0.44
N GLY A 140 -5.16 -13.87 0.09
CA GLY A 140 -6.56 -14.28 -0.06
C GLY A 140 -6.74 -15.36 -1.13
N VAL A 141 -7.93 -15.40 -1.72
CA VAL A 141 -8.30 -16.43 -2.70
C VAL A 141 -8.18 -15.96 -4.15
N GLY A 142 -7.91 -16.92 -5.04
CA GLY A 142 -7.87 -16.73 -6.49
C GLY A 142 -6.48 -16.47 -7.05
N SER A 143 -6.43 -16.29 -8.38
CA SER A 143 -5.21 -15.93 -9.14
C SER A 143 -5.47 -14.61 -9.86
N PRO A 144 -5.57 -13.50 -9.12
CA PRO A 144 -5.99 -12.23 -9.69
C PRO A 144 -4.92 -11.67 -10.63
N ASN A 145 -5.35 -10.98 -11.67
CA ASN A 145 -4.49 -10.13 -12.49
C ASN A 145 -4.94 -8.67 -12.32
N ALA A 146 -3.99 -7.76 -12.23
CA ALA A 146 -4.25 -6.33 -12.08
C ALA A 146 -3.07 -5.54 -12.64
N ARG A 147 -3.30 -4.30 -13.04
CA ARG A 147 -2.22 -3.34 -13.31
C ARG A 147 -1.90 -2.55 -12.05
N ILE A 148 -0.64 -2.25 -11.82
CA ILE A 148 -0.20 -1.40 -10.71
C ILE A 148 -0.07 0.05 -11.19
N GLN A 149 -0.48 0.98 -10.35
CA GLN A 149 -0.20 2.40 -10.50
C GLN A 149 0.50 2.91 -9.23
N LEU A 150 1.70 3.46 -9.40
CA LEU A 150 2.49 4.10 -8.35
C LEU A 150 2.26 5.62 -8.33
N THR A 151 2.71 6.26 -7.25
CA THR A 151 2.79 7.71 -7.12
C THR A 151 4.24 8.15 -6.92
N TRP A 152 4.56 9.38 -7.27
CA TRP A 152 5.88 9.99 -7.05
C TRP A 152 5.72 11.43 -6.51
N GLU A 153 6.80 12.00 -5.99
CA GLU A 153 6.92 13.43 -5.65
C GLU A 153 8.38 13.87 -5.73
N ASP A 154 8.69 14.94 -6.48
CA ASP A 154 10.01 15.58 -6.47
C ASP A 154 10.18 16.42 -5.19
N PRO A 155 11.30 16.36 -4.45
CA PRO A 155 12.51 15.54 -4.68
C PRO A 155 12.53 14.18 -3.98
N VAL A 156 11.46 13.84 -3.26
CA VAL A 156 11.39 12.65 -2.39
C VAL A 156 11.58 11.34 -3.17
N SER A 157 11.12 11.28 -4.42
CA SER A 157 11.24 10.14 -5.33
C SER A 157 12.57 10.14 -6.12
N CYS A 158 13.68 10.53 -5.49
CA CYS A 158 14.99 10.70 -6.15
C CYS A 158 15.02 11.73 -7.30
N GLY A 159 14.12 12.73 -7.30
CA GLY A 159 14.11 13.76 -8.34
C GLY A 159 13.61 13.28 -9.70
N VAL A 160 12.40 12.72 -9.74
CA VAL A 160 11.70 12.37 -10.99
C VAL A 160 11.46 13.64 -11.83
N THR A 161 12.26 13.85 -12.86
CA THR A 161 12.13 15.01 -13.78
C THR A 161 11.51 14.68 -15.13
N GLU A 162 11.59 13.41 -15.58
CA GLU A 162 11.19 12.99 -16.93
C GLU A 162 10.04 11.96 -16.89
N VAL A 163 8.83 12.44 -16.62
CA VAL A 163 7.64 11.61 -16.37
C VAL A 163 7.27 10.71 -17.56
N GLU A 164 7.53 11.16 -18.79
CA GLU A 164 7.17 10.41 -20.02
C GLU A 164 7.97 9.10 -20.20
N THR A 165 9.10 8.97 -19.50
CA THR A 165 9.99 7.79 -19.60
C THR A 165 9.90 6.85 -18.42
N LEU A 166 9.05 7.15 -17.43
CA LEU A 166 8.92 6.32 -16.23
C LEU A 166 8.27 4.98 -16.56
N LEU A 167 8.98 3.92 -16.18
CA LEU A 167 8.48 2.56 -16.19
C LEU A 167 8.23 2.08 -14.75
N THR A 168 7.28 1.16 -14.59
CA THR A 168 7.11 0.42 -13.33
C THR A 168 7.91 -0.88 -13.44
N ALA A 169 8.69 -1.20 -12.42
CA ALA A 169 9.43 -2.46 -12.32
C ALA A 169 8.96 -3.23 -11.06
N TYR A 170 8.95 -4.56 -11.09
CA TYR A 170 8.49 -5.36 -9.95
C TYR A 170 9.47 -6.45 -9.51
N TRP A 171 9.79 -6.41 -8.21
CA TRP A 171 10.38 -7.45 -7.37
C TRP A 171 9.84 -8.89 -7.44
N ASP A 172 10.54 -9.96 -7.89
CA ASP A 172 10.15 -11.33 -7.50
C ASP A 172 11.33 -12.23 -7.06
N GLU A 173 11.12 -13.05 -6.04
CA GLU A 173 12.15 -13.93 -5.44
C GLU A 173 12.57 -15.10 -6.35
N VAL A 174 11.84 -15.33 -7.45
CA VAL A 174 12.09 -16.41 -8.41
C VAL A 174 12.83 -15.86 -9.63
N GLY A 175 13.88 -15.08 -9.38
CA GLY A 175 14.92 -14.79 -10.37
C GLY A 175 14.43 -14.35 -11.75
N GLY A 176 13.89 -13.13 -11.85
CA GLY A 176 13.85 -12.40 -13.11
C GLY A 176 12.54 -11.64 -13.30
N GLN A 177 12.60 -10.33 -13.11
CA GLN A 177 11.46 -9.44 -13.32
C GLN A 177 11.09 -9.36 -14.79
N ASP A 178 9.82 -9.59 -15.11
CA ASP A 178 9.19 -9.11 -16.34
C ASP A 178 8.51 -7.74 -16.09
N GLY A 179 7.97 -7.10 -17.14
CA GLY A 179 7.51 -5.70 -17.13
C GLY A 179 6.17 -5.41 -16.46
#